data_AF-A0A219AQ99-F1
#
_entry.id   AF-A0A219AQ99-F1
#
_cell.length_a   1.000
_cell.length_b   1.000
_cell.length_c   1.000
_cell.angle_alpha   90.00
_cell.angle_beta   90.00
_cell.angle_gamma   90.00
#
_symmetry.space_group_name_H-M   'P 1'
#
loop_
_entity.id
_entity.type
_entity.pdbx_description
1 polymer ?
#
loop_
_entity_poly.entity_id
_entity_poly.type
_entity_poly.pdbx_seq_one_letter_code
_entity_poly.pdbx_strand_id
1 'polypeptide(L)'
;MTALRPSCRGDFEIAIICALPLEYNAVALLFDQFWDGDGDKFGRAARDDNAYKTGRIGKHSVVLALLPGMGKVSAAAAAASMRSSYVALRLVFLVGICGGAPHYNQDEILLGDVIIN
;
A
#
# COMPACT_ATOMS: atom_id res chain seq x y z
N MET A 1 -12.70 -19.96 5.26
CA MET A 1 -11.49 -20.36 4.52
C MET A 1 -10.37 -19.41 4.90
N THR A 2 -9.34 -19.89 5.59
CA THR A 2 -8.14 -19.11 5.93
C THR A 2 -7.32 -18.88 4.65
N ALA A 3 -6.92 -17.64 4.36
CA ALA A 3 -6.05 -17.38 3.22
C ALA A 3 -4.68 -18.04 3.46
N LEU A 4 -4.20 -18.79 2.47
CA LEU A 4 -2.90 -19.46 2.50
C LEU A 4 -1.77 -18.42 2.48
N ARG A 5 -0.69 -18.68 3.22
CA ARG A 5 0.51 -17.84 3.22
C ARG A 5 1.12 -17.83 1.81
N PRO A 6 1.40 -16.65 1.22
CA PRO A 6 2.11 -16.52 -0.04
C PRO A 6 3.44 -17.29 -0.05
N SER A 7 3.75 -17.93 -1.18
CA SER A 7 5.00 -18.64 -1.41
C SER A 7 6.06 -17.77 -2.07
N CYS A 8 5.63 -16.84 -2.94
CA CYS A 8 6.49 -15.89 -3.65
C CYS A 8 5.80 -14.54 -3.86
N ARG A 9 6.53 -13.55 -4.40
CA ARG A 9 5.99 -12.21 -4.71
C ARG A 9 4.87 -12.22 -5.76
N GLY A 10 4.80 -13.26 -6.58
CA GLY A 10 3.74 -13.46 -7.58
C GLY A 10 2.38 -13.86 -6.99
N ASP A 11 2.31 -14.11 -5.68
CA ASP A 11 1.05 -14.52 -5.02
C ASP A 11 0.31 -13.33 -4.39
N PHE A 12 0.80 -12.11 -4.59
CA PHE A 12 0.16 -10.88 -4.13
C PHE A 12 -0.57 -10.18 -5.27
N GLU A 13 -1.88 -10.03 -5.10
CA GLU A 13 -2.74 -9.34 -6.08
C GLU A 13 -3.13 -7.92 -5.66
N ILE A 14 -2.94 -7.57 -4.38
CA ILE A 14 -3.35 -6.29 -3.80
C ILE A 14 -2.14 -5.60 -3.17
N ALA A 15 -2.00 -4.30 -3.44
CA ALA A 15 -1.05 -3.44 -2.75
C ALA A 15 -1.71 -2.17 -2.21
N ILE A 16 -1.13 -1.63 -1.14
CA ILE A 16 -1.45 -0.33 -0.57
C ILE A 16 -0.15 0.49 -0.50
N ILE A 17 -0.19 1.73 -0.97
CA ILE A 17 0.92 2.67 -0.97
C ILE A 17 0.55 3.83 -0.04
N CYS A 18 1.46 4.18 0.87
CA CYS A 18 1.35 5.34 1.74
C CYS A 18 2.53 6.28 1.52
N ALA A 19 2.29 7.59 1.57
CA ALA A 19 3.33 8.59 1.35
C ALA A 19 4.06 8.95 2.65
N LEU A 20 3.35 8.90 3.77
CA LEU A 20 3.87 9.28 5.09
C LEU A 20 3.96 8.10 6.05
N PRO A 21 4.94 8.10 6.98
CA PRO A 21 5.03 7.07 8.01
C PRO A 21 3.78 6.96 8.88
N LEU A 22 3.10 8.07 9.18
CA LEU A 22 1.86 8.06 9.96
C LEU A 22 0.73 7.29 9.25
N GLU A 23 0.54 7.54 7.95
CA GLU A 23 -0.43 6.84 7.11
C GLU A 23 -0.10 5.35 7.03
N TYR A 24 1.17 5.04 6.77
CA TYR A 24 1.68 3.66 6.72
C TYR A 24 1.44 2.90 8.02
N ASN A 25 1.75 3.52 9.16
CA ASN A 25 1.55 2.91 10.47
C ASN A 25 0.06 2.67 10.74
N ALA A 26 -0.82 3.60 10.37
CA ALA A 26 -2.26 3.43 10.51
C ALA A 26 -2.76 2.24 9.67
N VAL A 27 -2.33 2.12 8.41
CA VAL A 27 -2.69 0.97 7.56
C VAL A 27 -2.09 -0.34 8.08
N ALA A 28 -0.86 -0.32 8.59
CA ALA A 28 -0.22 -1.51 9.16
C ALA A 28 -1.04 -2.10 10.32
N LEU A 29 -1.70 -1.27 11.11
CA LEU A 29 -2.58 -1.73 12.19
C LEU A 29 -3.84 -2.46 11.71
N LEU A 30 -4.18 -2.38 10.42
CA LEU A 30 -5.32 -3.09 9.83
C LEU A 30 -4.98 -4.53 9.42
N PHE A 31 -3.71 -4.93 9.47
CA PHE A 31 -3.29 -6.28 9.09
C PHE A 31 -3.63 -7.29 10.18
N ASP A 32 -4.30 -8.38 9.80
CA ASP A 32 -4.60 -9.50 10.71
C ASP A 32 -3.34 -10.31 11.04
N GLN A 33 -2.39 -10.34 10.11
CA GLN A 33 -1.17 -11.13 10.20
C GLN A 33 -0.11 -10.54 9.27
N PHE A 34 1.14 -10.47 9.73
CA PHE A 34 2.29 -10.17 8.88
C PHE A 34 3.03 -11.44 8.47
N TRP A 35 3.67 -11.40 7.30
CA TRP A 35 4.44 -12.51 6.76
C TRP A 35 5.96 -12.35 6.91
N ASP A 36 6.41 -11.26 7.54
CA ASP A 36 7.81 -10.85 7.76
C ASP A 36 8.40 -11.35 9.09
N GLY A 37 7.63 -12.09 9.90
CA GLY A 37 8.06 -12.58 11.22
C GLY A 37 9.28 -13.52 11.22
N ASP A 38 9.59 -14.14 10.09
CA ASP A 38 10.79 -14.98 9.88
C ASP A 38 11.90 -14.23 9.09
N GLY A 39 11.77 -12.91 8.97
CA GLY A 39 12.53 -12.05 8.06
C GLY A 39 11.75 -11.65 6.81
N ASP A 40 12.26 -10.67 6.06
CA ASP A 40 11.65 -10.22 4.80
C ASP A 40 11.91 -11.23 3.68
N LYS A 41 11.13 -12.32 3.68
CA LYS A 41 11.23 -13.40 2.69
C LYS A 41 10.91 -12.95 1.27
N PHE A 42 10.06 -11.93 1.12
CA PHE A 42 9.59 -11.50 -0.20
C PHE A 42 10.50 -10.45 -0.79
N GLY A 43 10.96 -9.49 0.01
CA GLY A 43 11.89 -8.46 -0.42
C GLY A 43 11.36 -7.62 -1.57
N ARG A 44 12.29 -7.18 -2.41
CA ARG A 44 12.04 -6.30 -3.55
C ARG A 44 13.01 -6.58 -4.69
N ALA A 45 12.65 -6.16 -5.89
CA ALA A 45 13.48 -6.32 -7.06
C ALA A 45 14.73 -5.43 -6.95
N ALA A 46 15.77 -5.73 -7.74
CA ALA A 46 16.93 -4.87 -7.82
C ALA A 46 16.50 -3.46 -8.25
N ARG A 47 17.01 -2.43 -7.56
CA ARG A 47 16.69 -0.99 -7.79
C ARG A 47 15.27 -0.57 -7.41
N ASP A 48 14.52 -1.41 -6.71
CA ASP A 48 13.33 -0.97 -6.01
C ASP A 48 13.74 -0.40 -4.65
N ASP A 49 13.52 0.90 -4.46
CA ASP A 49 13.88 1.61 -3.23
C ASP A 49 12.73 1.71 -2.23
N ASN A 50 11.55 1.16 -2.56
CA ASN A 50 10.39 1.19 -1.66
C ASN A 50 10.61 0.31 -0.43
N ALA A 51 10.13 0.77 0.72
CA ALA A 51 10.04 -0.05 1.91
C ALA A 51 8.70 -0.81 1.88
N TYR A 52 8.74 -2.13 2.10
CA TYR A 52 7.55 -2.98 2.09
C TYR A 52 7.31 -3.67 3.44
N LYS A 53 6.04 -3.89 3.72
CA LYS A 53 5.55 -4.95 4.58
C LYS A 53 4.61 -5.83 3.80
N THR A 54 4.55 -7.10 4.16
CA THR A 54 3.61 -8.05 3.57
C THR A 54 2.80 -8.72 4.67
N GLY A 55 1.54 -8.98 4.38
CA GLY A 55 0.66 -9.60 5.35
C GLY A 55 -0.70 -9.94 4.78
N ARG A 56 -1.67 -10.13 5.67
CA ARG A 56 -3.05 -10.49 5.35
C ARG A 56 -4.01 -9.46 5.91
N ILE A 57 -5.00 -9.10 5.10
CA ILE A 57 -6.22 -8.40 5.51
C ILE A 57 -7.41 -9.23 5.03
N GLY A 58 -8.20 -9.75 5.96
CA GLY A 58 -9.26 -10.71 5.72
C GLY A 58 -8.76 -11.94 4.99
N LYS A 59 -9.23 -12.13 3.74
CA LYS A 59 -8.84 -13.25 2.88
C LYS A 59 -7.74 -12.90 1.86
N HIS A 60 -7.19 -11.68 1.92
CA HIS A 60 -6.29 -11.17 0.90
C HIS A 60 -4.87 -11.04 1.42
N SER A 61 -3.91 -11.52 0.64
CA SER A 61 -2.50 -11.20 0.83
C SER A 61 -2.21 -9.84 0.25
N VAL A 62 -1.73 -8.92 1.09
CA VAL A 62 -1.55 -7.51 0.77
C VAL A 62 -0.10 -7.12 0.98
N VAL A 63 0.42 -6.32 0.04
CA VAL A 63 1.71 -5.63 0.16
C VAL A 63 1.45 -4.19 0.57
N LEU A 64 2.01 -3.75 1.69
CA LEU A 64 1.99 -2.36 2.13
C LEU A 64 3.33 -1.72 1.79
N ALA A 65 3.31 -0.56 1.16
CA ALA A 65 4.51 0.18 0.77
C ALA A 65 4.54 1.58 1.39
N LEU A 66 5.72 1.99 1.84
CA LEU A 66 6.02 3.38 2.19
C LEU A 66 6.89 3.98 1.09
N LEU A 67 6.46 5.14 0.58
CA LEU A 67 7.24 5.90 -0.39
C LEU A 67 8.56 6.40 0.24
N PRO A 68 9.66 6.46 -0.55
CA PRO A 68 10.92 7.04 -0.06
C PRO A 68 10.83 8.56 0.14
N GLY A 69 9.82 9.21 -0.45
CA GLY A 69 9.52 10.62 -0.24
C GLY A 69 8.11 10.99 -0.73
N MET A 70 7.62 12.15 -0.32
CA MET A 70 6.33 12.65 -0.80
C MET A 70 6.40 13.17 -2.25
N GLY A 71 5.24 13.25 -2.87
CA GLY A 71 5.05 13.91 -4.17
C GLY A 71 4.92 12.95 -5.34
N LYS A 72 4.41 13.48 -6.45
CA LYS A 72 3.99 12.71 -7.63
C LYS A 72 5.13 11.91 -8.26
N VAL A 73 6.34 12.47 -8.31
CA VAL A 73 7.51 11.80 -8.92
C VAL A 73 7.91 10.57 -8.10
N SER A 74 7.97 10.70 -6.77
CA SER A 74 8.30 9.58 -5.89
C SER A 74 7.21 8.51 -5.96
N ALA A 75 5.93 8.90 -5.93
CA ALA A 75 4.81 7.97 -6.05
C ALA A 75 4.83 7.20 -7.39
N ALA A 76 5.08 7.88 -8.51
CA ALA A 76 5.15 7.25 -9.83
C ALA A 76 6.33 6.27 -9.94
N ALA A 77 7.52 6.67 -9.45
CA ALA A 77 8.69 5.81 -9.42
C ALA A 77 8.45 4.58 -8.53
N ALA A 78 7.88 4.77 -7.35
CA ALA A 78 7.53 3.70 -6.44
C ALA A 78 6.53 2.71 -7.04
N ALA A 79 5.47 3.20 -7.67
CA ALA A 79 4.48 2.35 -8.34
C ALA A 79 5.11 1.55 -9.50
N ALA A 80 6.02 2.16 -10.26
CA ALA A 80 6.74 1.46 -11.34
C ALA A 80 7.66 0.36 -10.81
N SER A 81 8.40 0.63 -9.73
CA SER A 81 9.27 -0.35 -9.06
C SER A 81 8.45 -1.47 -8.43
N MET A 82 7.34 -1.15 -7.77
CA MET A 82 6.43 -2.12 -7.18
C MET A 82 5.85 -3.08 -8.22
N ARG A 83 5.45 -2.58 -9.40
CA ARG A 83 4.99 -3.43 -10.51
C ARG A 83 6.06 -4.42 -10.97
N SER A 84 7.33 -4.05 -10.86
CA SER A 84 8.47 -4.93 -11.19
C SER A 84 8.77 -5.93 -10.07
N SER A 85 8.52 -5.56 -8.81
CA SER A 85 8.73 -6.42 -7.64
C SER A 85 7.61 -7.45 -7.43
N TYR A 86 6.36 -7.03 -7.57
CA TYR A 86 5.15 -7.80 -7.33
C TYR A 86 4.35 -7.89 -8.63
N VAL A 87 4.71 -8.88 -9.45
CA VAL A 87 4.30 -8.96 -10.86
C VAL A 87 2.82 -9.30 -11.08
N ALA A 88 2.14 -9.80 -10.06
CA ALA A 88 0.75 -10.24 -10.14
C ALA A 88 -0.25 -9.24 -9.54
N LEU A 89 0.18 -8.02 -9.21
CA LEU A 89 -0.70 -6.98 -8.68
C LEU A 89 -1.82 -6.66 -9.68
N ARG A 90 -3.06 -6.72 -9.19
CA ARG A 90 -4.29 -6.41 -9.94
C ARG A 90 -4.98 -5.15 -9.41
N LEU A 91 -4.74 -4.81 -8.15
CA LEU A 91 -5.32 -3.65 -7.50
C LEU A 91 -4.28 -2.98 -6.60
N VAL A 92 -4.12 -1.66 -6.76
CA VAL A 92 -3.20 -0.85 -5.96
C VAL A 92 -3.95 0.36 -5.42
N PHE A 93 -3.98 0.51 -4.10
CA PHE A 93 -4.55 1.67 -3.43
C PHE A 93 -3.44 2.66 -3.08
N LEU A 94 -3.62 3.93 -3.42
CA LEU A 94 -2.84 5.01 -2.84
C LEU A 94 -3.64 5.60 -1.69
N VAL A 95 -3.18 5.42 -0.46
CA VAL A 95 -3.91 5.80 0.76
C VAL A 95 -3.09 6.83 1.52
N GLY A 96 -3.73 7.94 1.86
CA GLY A 96 -3.13 9.00 2.65
C GLY A 96 -4.13 10.07 3.04
N ILE A 97 -3.67 11.03 3.83
CA ILE A 97 -4.43 12.22 4.19
C ILE A 97 -4.30 13.27 3.08
N CYS A 98 -5.32 14.10 2.92
CA CYS A 98 -5.30 15.20 1.97
C CYS A 98 -6.00 16.44 2.54
N GLY A 99 -5.71 17.61 1.96
CA GLY A 99 -6.51 18.80 2.18
C GLY A 99 -7.74 18.81 1.27
N GLY A 100 -8.88 19.25 1.80
CA GLY A 100 -10.12 19.41 1.05
C GLY A 100 -10.35 20.87 0.64
N ALA A 101 -10.87 21.08 -0.57
CA ALA A 101 -11.53 22.34 -0.91
C ALA A 101 -12.96 22.27 -0.35
N PRO A 102 -13.42 23.24 0.48
CA PRO A 102 -14.65 23.09 1.26
C PRO A 102 -15.92 22.81 0.46
N HIS A 103 -15.94 23.13 -0.84
CA HIS A 103 -17.10 22.89 -1.71
C HIS A 103 -16.66 22.29 -3.04
N TYR A 104 -17.35 21.25 -3.50
CA TYR A 104 -17.21 20.65 -4.83
C TYR A 104 -18.60 20.32 -5.40
N ASN A 105 -18.97 20.87 -6.54
CA ASN A 105 -20.27 20.62 -7.20
C ASN A 105 -21.49 20.70 -6.25
N GLN A 106 -21.51 21.68 -5.35
CA GLN A 106 -22.56 21.92 -4.34
C GLN A 106 -22.49 21.02 -3.08
N ASP A 107 -21.63 20.01 -3.05
CA ASP A 107 -21.38 19.21 -1.86
C ASP A 107 -20.31 19.87 -0.98
N GLU A 108 -20.53 19.86 0.33
CA GLU A 108 -19.57 20.34 1.34
C GLU A 108 -18.61 19.20 1.72
N ILE A 109 -17.31 19.48 1.70
CA ILE A 109 -16.27 18.54 2.15
C ILE A 109 -15.85 18.94 3.57
N LEU A 110 -16.07 18.03 4.51
CA LEU A 110 -15.81 18.23 5.93
C LEU A 110 -14.57 17.48 6.40
N LEU A 111 -13.99 17.94 7.52
CA LEU A 111 -12.87 17.25 8.14
C LEU A 111 -13.32 15.86 8.64
N GLY A 112 -12.63 14.82 8.16
CA GLY A 112 -12.94 13.43 8.48
C GLY A 112 -13.60 12.67 7.33
N ASP A 113 -14.00 13.36 6.25
CA ASP A 113 -14.51 12.70 5.06
C ASP A 113 -13.43 11.84 4.37
N VAL A 114 -13.86 10.70 3.82
CA VAL A 114 -13.02 9.80 3.03
C VAL A 114 -13.43 9.90 1.57
N ILE A 115 -12.51 10.38 0.74
CA ILE A 115 -12.72 10.59 -0.69
C ILE A 115 -12.11 9.44 -1.49
N ILE A 116 -12.87 8.93 -2.47
CA ILE A 116 -12.42 7.90 -3.42
C ILE A 116 -12.42 8.53 -4.81
N ASN A 117 -11.30 8.43 -5.54
CA ASN A 117 -11.10 9.00 -6.87
C ASN A 117 -10.52 7.97 -7.84
#